data_AF-A0A1S8WKJ3-F1
#
_entry.id   AF-A0A1S8WKJ3-F1
#
_cell.length_a   1.000
_cell.length_b   1.000
_cell.length_c   1.000
_cell.angle_alpha   90.00
_cell.angle_beta   90.00
_cell.angle_gamma   90.00
#
_symmetry.space_group_name_H-M   'P 1'
#
loop_
_entity.id
_entity.type
_entity.pdbx_description
1 polymer ?
#
loop_
_entity_poly.entity_id
_entity_poly.type
_entity_poly.pdbx_seq_one_letter_code
_entity_poly.pdbx_strand_id
1 'polypeptide(L)'
;MDILKRSRLDKLVGMCSHDVRTQVLTCIQNWAFVFKDKPEYSAIQDAYEELKNKGYTFPEFSENDAMFSVVCAPNWKEESSCHRCKVAFTTFRRRRFSIHQVKSTAINDSA
;
A
#
# COMPACT_ATOMS: atom_id res chain seq x y z
N MET A 1 12.58 7.49 8.57
CA MET A 1 11.58 8.02 7.60
C MET A 1 12.15 9.30 6.96
N ASP A 2 13.36 9.23 6.39
CA ASP A 2 14.12 10.40 5.89
C ASP A 2 13.89 10.67 4.39
N ILE A 3 12.81 10.12 3.82
CA ILE A 3 12.56 10.18 2.36
C ILE A 3 12.08 11.58 1.95
N LEU A 4 11.35 12.27 2.84
CA LEU A 4 10.70 13.57 2.62
C LEU A 4 11.46 14.76 3.21
N LYS A 5 12.81 14.76 3.16
CA LYS A 5 13.56 15.98 3.50
C LYS A 5 13.35 17.03 2.40
N ARG A 6 12.84 18.19 2.82
CA ARG A 6 12.47 19.39 2.03
C ARG A 6 13.37 19.70 0.83
N SER A 7 14.69 19.55 0.97
CA SER A 7 15.66 19.92 -0.08
C SER A 7 15.82 18.90 -1.22
N ARG A 8 15.30 17.68 -1.05
CA ARG A 8 15.65 16.55 -1.93
C ARG A 8 14.55 16.22 -2.95
N LEU A 9 13.28 16.50 -2.63
CA LEU A 9 12.15 16.14 -3.47
C LEU A 9 12.08 17.02 -4.74
N ASP A 10 12.30 18.34 -4.61
CA ASP A 10 12.27 19.27 -5.74
C ASP A 10 13.33 18.98 -6.79
N LYS A 11 14.55 18.64 -6.34
CA LYS A 11 15.64 18.29 -7.25
C LYS A 11 15.33 17.01 -8.03
N LEU A 12 14.67 16.03 -7.40
CA LEU A 12 14.30 14.79 -8.06
C LEU A 12 13.17 15.03 -9.08
N VAL A 13 12.13 15.77 -8.70
CA VAL A 13 11.00 16.09 -9.59
C VAL A 13 11.45 16.94 -10.79
N GLY A 14 12.41 17.83 -10.61
CA GLY A 14 12.99 18.65 -11.67
C GLY A 14 13.86 17.90 -12.69
N MET A 15 14.51 16.81 -12.29
CA MET A 15 15.43 16.05 -13.16
C MET A 15 14.77 14.88 -13.91
N CYS A 16 13.54 14.51 -13.54
CA CYS A 16 12.83 13.37 -14.10
C CYS A 16 12.06 13.72 -15.39
N SER A 17 11.87 12.72 -16.26
CA SER A 17 10.99 12.81 -17.43
C SER A 17 9.54 13.09 -17.01
N HIS A 18 8.73 13.62 -17.94
CA HIS A 18 7.34 13.98 -17.68
C HIS A 18 6.55 12.81 -17.06
N ASP A 19 6.71 11.60 -17.59
CA ASP A 19 5.98 10.42 -17.11
C ASP A 19 6.37 10.03 -15.68
N VAL A 20 7.67 10.08 -15.36
CA VAL A 20 8.16 9.78 -14.02
C VAL A 20 7.69 10.84 -13.03
N ARG A 21 7.65 12.11 -13.44
CA ARG A 21 7.13 13.20 -12.62
C ARG A 21 5.66 12.97 -12.29
N THR A 22 4.85 12.63 -13.27
CA THR A 22 3.42 12.32 -13.08
C THR A 22 3.23 11.16 -12.11
N GLN A 23 3.98 10.07 -12.27
CA GLN A 23 3.91 8.92 -11.35
C GLN A 23 4.28 9.27 -9.91
N VAL A 24 5.30 10.12 -9.72
CA VAL A 24 5.70 10.60 -8.39
C VAL A 24 4.61 11.46 -7.76
N LEU A 25 4.00 12.37 -8.54
CA LEU A 25 2.89 13.21 -8.06
C LEU A 25 1.66 12.36 -7.67
N THR A 26 1.30 11.36 -8.49
CA THR A 26 0.22 10.40 -8.18
C THR A 26 0.51 9.64 -6.89
N CYS A 27 1.74 9.17 -6.68
CA CYS A 27 2.12 8.44 -5.48
C CYS A 27 1.98 9.30 -4.21
N ILE A 28 2.45 10.54 -4.26
CA ILE A 28 2.33 11.49 -3.14
C ILE A 28 0.87 11.81 -2.85
N GLN A 29 0.05 12.02 -3.88
CA GLN A 29 -1.39 12.27 -3.75
C GLN A 29 -2.13 11.11 -3.10
N ASN A 30 -1.83 9.87 -3.51
CA ASN A 30 -2.44 8.68 -2.91
C ASN A 30 -2.03 8.51 -1.45
N TRP A 31 -0.77 8.76 -1.10
CA TRP A 31 -0.32 8.71 0.30
C TRP A 31 -0.93 9.82 1.15
N ALA A 32 -1.04 11.04 0.62
CA ALA A 32 -1.69 12.15 1.32
C ALA A 32 -3.16 11.81 1.65
N PHE A 33 -3.87 11.14 0.74
CA PHE A 33 -5.23 10.69 0.98
C PHE A 33 -5.32 9.55 2.01
N VAL A 34 -4.49 8.51 1.87
CA VAL A 34 -4.50 7.33 2.75
C VAL A 34 -4.15 7.68 4.20
N PHE A 35 -3.23 8.62 4.38
CA PHE A 35 -2.74 9.01 5.71
C PHE A 35 -3.35 10.32 6.23
N LYS A 36 -4.47 10.78 5.64
CA LYS A 36 -5.11 12.06 6.02
C LYS A 36 -5.51 12.11 7.50
N ASP A 37 -5.95 10.98 8.05
CA ASP A 37 -6.47 10.86 9.42
C ASP A 37 -5.38 10.50 10.46
N LYS A 38 -4.13 10.31 10.03
CA LYS A 38 -3.03 9.89 10.91
C LYS A 38 -2.02 11.03 11.10
N PRO A 39 -1.99 11.71 12.27
CA PRO A 39 -1.13 12.87 12.51
C PRO A 39 0.37 12.54 12.46
N GLU A 40 0.75 11.28 12.70
CA GLU A 40 2.13 10.80 12.57
C GLU A 40 2.72 10.96 11.16
N TYR A 41 1.86 11.13 10.15
CA TYR A 41 2.23 11.25 8.75
C TYR A 41 1.94 12.65 8.16
N SER A 42 1.79 13.68 9.01
CA SER A 42 1.50 15.05 8.57
C SER A 42 2.50 15.58 7.54
N ALA A 43 3.77 15.15 7.62
CA ALA A 43 4.82 15.52 6.66
C ALA A 43 4.50 15.15 5.20
N ILE A 44 3.66 14.14 4.97
CA ILE A 44 3.21 13.75 3.62
C ILE A 44 2.19 14.77 3.08
N GLN A 45 1.27 15.23 3.94
CA GLN A 45 0.29 16.26 3.60
C GLN A 45 1.00 17.58 3.32
N ASP A 46 1.95 17.96 4.18
CA ASP A 46 2.77 19.17 4.00
C ASP A 46 3.51 19.16 2.66
N ALA A 47 4.08 18.01 2.27
CA ALA A 47 4.78 17.85 0.99
C ALA A 47 3.82 17.93 -0.21
N TYR A 48 2.60 17.38 -0.09
CA TYR A 48 1.58 17.47 -1.13
C TYR A 48 1.13 18.93 -1.36
N GLU A 49 0.85 19.66 -0.27
CA GLU A 49 0.48 21.07 -0.34
C GLU A 49 1.62 21.94 -0.88
N GLU A 50 2.86 21.67 -0.47
CA GLU A 50 4.04 22.39 -0.96
C GLU A 50 4.22 22.21 -2.48
N LEU A 51 4.07 20.99 -2.99
CA LEU A 51 4.14 20.72 -4.44
C LEU A 51 2.98 21.39 -5.20
N LYS A 52 1.78 21.41 -4.62
CA LYS A 52 0.64 22.12 -5.20
C LYS A 52 0.89 23.63 -5.26
N ASN A 53 1.44 24.21 -4.19
CA ASN A 53 1.80 25.62 -4.11
C ASN A 53 2.94 26.00 -5.07
N LYS A 54 3.83 25.06 -5.40
CA LYS A 54 4.87 25.23 -6.43
C LYS A 54 4.35 25.19 -7.87
N GLY A 55 3.05 24.92 -8.06
CA GLY A 55 2.41 24.93 -9.38
C GLY A 55 2.51 23.61 -10.14
N TYR A 56 2.81 22.50 -9.46
CA TYR A 56 2.70 21.18 -10.09
C TYR A 56 1.24 20.78 -10.27
N THR A 57 0.86 20.42 -11.49
CA THR A 57 -0.47 19.91 -11.81
C THR A 57 -0.58 18.45 -11.39
N PHE A 58 -1.47 18.19 -10.43
CA PHE A 58 -1.81 16.84 -10.01
C PHE A 58 -2.86 16.22 -10.94
N PRO A 59 -2.77 14.93 -11.27
CA PRO A 59 -3.76 14.22 -12.06
C PRO A 59 -5.07 14.01 -11.28
N GLU A 60 -6.12 13.61 -12.01
CA GLU A 60 -7.42 13.26 -11.40
C GLU A 60 -7.24 12.18 -10.33
N PHE A 61 -7.84 12.43 -9.17
CA PHE A 61 -7.79 11.50 -8.05
C PHE A 61 -8.77 10.34 -8.26
N SER A 62 -8.30 9.11 -8.06
CA SER A 62 -9.12 7.91 -8.04
C SER A 62 -8.97 7.21 -6.69
N GLU A 63 -10.07 7.04 -5.95
CA GLU A 63 -10.06 6.31 -4.68
C GLU A 63 -9.56 4.86 -4.84
N ASN A 64 -9.82 4.25 -6.00
CA ASN A 64 -9.34 2.90 -6.31
C ASN A 64 -7.81 2.81 -6.36
N ASP A 65 -7.13 3.87 -6.80
CA ASP A 65 -5.66 3.92 -6.86
C ASP A 65 -5.04 4.23 -5.49
N ALA A 66 -5.83 4.79 -4.56
CA ALA A 66 -5.46 5.01 -3.18
C ALA A 66 -5.75 3.80 -2.27
N MET A 67 -6.48 2.79 -2.77
CA MET A 67 -6.85 1.60 -2.01
C MET A 67 -5.69 0.60 -1.95
N PHE A 68 -4.75 0.79 -1.03
CA PHE A 68 -3.69 -0.19 -0.79
C PHE A 68 -4.24 -1.43 -0.10
N SER A 69 -4.21 -2.59 -0.79
CA SER A 69 -4.33 -3.86 -0.10
C SER A 69 -3.03 -4.13 0.66
N VAL A 70 -3.09 -4.12 1.99
CA VAL A 70 -1.96 -4.56 2.81
C VAL A 70 -1.87 -6.08 2.66
N VAL A 71 -0.82 -6.57 2.03
CA VAL A 71 -0.55 -8.02 1.97
C VAL A 71 0.07 -8.44 3.30
N CYS A 72 -0.79 -8.74 4.27
CA CYS A 72 -0.35 -9.41 5.50
C CYS A 72 -0.18 -10.91 5.25
N ALA A 73 0.84 -11.50 5.87
CA ALA A 73 0.96 -12.96 5.91
C ALA A 73 -0.34 -13.52 6.51
N PRO A 74 -1.02 -14.43 5.83
CA PRO A 74 -2.39 -14.72 6.19
C PRO A 74 -2.42 -15.79 7.29
N ASN A 75 -3.49 -15.87 8.08
CA ASN A 75 -3.59 -16.81 9.21
C ASN A 75 -3.78 -18.27 8.76
N TRP A 76 -2.78 -19.11 9.00
CA TRP A 76 -2.70 -20.49 8.54
C TRP A 76 -3.72 -21.34 9.30
N LYS A 77 -4.84 -21.71 8.68
CA LYS A 77 -5.86 -22.57 9.33
C LYS A 77 -5.41 -24.02 9.35
N GLU A 78 -5.48 -24.63 10.52
CA GLU A 78 -5.24 -26.06 10.69
C GLU A 78 -6.50 -26.88 10.43
N GLU A 79 -6.56 -27.55 9.28
CA GLU A 79 -7.60 -28.53 8.95
C GLU A 79 -7.00 -29.94 8.99
N SER A 80 -7.82 -30.96 9.32
CA SER A 80 -7.42 -32.38 9.35
C SER A 80 -7.42 -33.03 7.96
N SER A 81 -7.93 -32.33 6.95
CA SER A 81 -7.97 -32.75 5.56
C SER A 81 -7.56 -31.62 4.62
N CYS A 82 -7.16 -31.98 3.40
CA CYS A 82 -6.80 -31.00 2.38
C CYS A 82 -8.01 -30.15 1.99
N HIS A 83 -7.85 -28.83 2.02
CA HIS A 83 -8.94 -27.90 1.68
C HIS A 83 -9.55 -28.15 0.29
N ARG A 84 -8.71 -28.50 -0.70
CA ARG A 84 -9.12 -28.73 -2.11
C ARG A 84 -9.68 -30.13 -2.36
N CYS A 85 -8.97 -31.18 -1.94
CA CYS A 85 -9.35 -32.56 -2.28
C CYS A 85 -10.02 -33.33 -1.13
N LYS A 86 -10.18 -32.72 0.05
CA LYS A 86 -10.80 -33.30 1.26
C LYS A 86 -10.17 -34.59 1.78
N VAL A 87 -9.01 -34.96 1.25
CA VAL A 87 -8.25 -36.14 1.70
C VAL A 87 -7.61 -35.87 3.06
N ALA A 88 -7.76 -36.81 3.99
CA ALA A 88 -7.17 -36.74 5.33
C ALA A 88 -5.64 -36.75 5.31
N PHE A 89 -5.04 -35.98 6.23
CA PHE A 89 -3.60 -35.96 6.43
C PHE A 89 -3.14 -37.14 7.30
N THR A 90 -1.96 -37.67 7.00
CA THR A 90 -1.35 -38.81 7.71
C THR A 90 0.17 -38.59 7.84
N THR A 91 0.88 -39.47 8.54
CA THR A 91 2.35 -39.39 8.71
C THR A 91 3.11 -39.28 7.37
N PHE A 92 2.60 -39.95 6.33
CA PHE A 92 3.18 -39.94 4.98
C PHE A 92 2.59 -38.85 4.06
N ARG A 93 1.45 -38.28 4.44
CA ARG A 93 0.77 -37.19 3.71
C ARG A 93 0.69 -35.95 4.59
N ARG A 94 1.77 -35.17 4.59
CA ARG A 94 1.93 -33.97 5.42
C ARG A 94 1.18 -32.77 4.84
N ARG A 95 0.81 -31.85 5.73
CA ARG A 95 0.12 -30.60 5.40
C ARG A 95 1.05 -29.65 4.63
N ARG A 96 0.52 -29.02 3.59
CA ARG A 96 1.16 -27.90 2.89
C ARG A 96 0.16 -26.76 2.82
N PHE A 97 0.60 -25.59 3.23
CA PHE A 97 -0.22 -24.39 3.20
C PHE A 97 0.01 -23.60 1.92
N SER A 98 -1.07 -22.99 1.42
CA SER A 98 -1.07 -22.11 0.25
C SER A 98 -1.46 -20.71 0.67
N ILE A 99 -0.66 -19.72 0.27
CA ILE A 99 -0.94 -18.31 0.54
C ILE A 99 -2.25 -17.82 -0.10
N HIS A 100 -2.73 -18.51 -1.13
CA HIS A 100 -3.97 -18.16 -1.84
C HIS A 100 -5.24 -18.76 -1.24
N GLN A 101 -5.11 -19.65 -0.26
CA GLN A 101 -6.24 -20.40 0.32
C GLN A 101 -6.58 -19.95 1.73
N VAL A 102 -5.99 -18.83 2.16
CA VAL A 102 -6.25 -18.27 3.47
C VAL A 102 -7.33 -17.21 3.37
N LYS A 103 -8.25 -17.16 4.34
CA LYS A 103 -9.18 -16.05 4.45
C LYS A 103 -8.37 -14.76 4.51
N SER A 104 -8.58 -13.87 3.54
CA SER A 104 -8.24 -12.47 3.71
C SER A 104 -9.07 -12.01 4.89
N THR A 105 -8.50 -11.99 6.09
CA THR A 105 -9.07 -11.23 7.19
C THR A 105 -8.94 -9.80 6.73
N ALA A 106 -10.00 -9.28 6.12
CA ALA A 106 -10.19 -7.87 5.92
C ALA A 106 -9.83 -7.21 7.26
N ILE A 107 -8.92 -6.25 7.19
CA ILE A 107 -8.62 -5.34 8.28
C ILE A 107 -9.91 -4.54 8.48
N ASN A 108 -10.81 -5.06 9.31
CA ASN A 108 -11.81 -4.26 10.01
C ASN A 108 -11.16 -3.86 11.33
N ASP A 109 -10.18 -2.96 11.26
CA ASP A 109 -9.70 -2.21 12.42
C ASP A 109 -9.72 -0.74 12.02
N SER A 110 -10.93 -0.17 12.03
CA SER A 110 -11.14 1.27 12.19
C SER A 110 -11.51 1.51 13.66
N ALA A 111 -10.49 1.80 14.46
CA ALA A 111 -10.52 2.69 15.60
C ALA A 111 -9.34 3.66 15.44
#